data_AF-A0A847BDW0-F1
#
_entry.id   AF-A0A847BDW0-F1
#
_cell.length_a   1.000
_cell.length_b   1.000
_cell.length_c   1.000
_cell.angle_alpha   90.00
_cell.angle_beta   90.00
_cell.angle_gamma   90.00
#
_symmetry.space_group_name_H-M   'P 1'
#
loop_
_entity.id
_entity.type
_entity.pdbx_description
1 polymer ?
#
loop_
_entity_poly.entity_id
_entity_poly.type
_entity_poly.pdbx_seq_one_letter_code
_entity_poly.pdbx_strand_id
1 'polypeptide(L)' 'FTTKSPGSGLGLGLSISARIIQDLGGRIEAQNLSDGGACFTLILPRAEPPESSPHPSEERQTHA' A
#
# COMPACT_ATOMS: atom_id res chain seq x y z
N PHE A 1 -5.66 10.40 16.01
CA PHE A 1 -6.35 11.72 16.07
C PHE A 1 -7.47 11.72 15.05
N THR A 2 -8.68 12.11 15.45
CA THR A 2 -9.86 12.24 14.58
C THR A 2 -10.54 13.56 14.90
N THR A 3 -11.14 14.20 13.88
CA THR A 3 -11.99 15.40 14.04
C THR A 3 -13.45 15.05 14.29
N LYS A 4 -13.81 13.75 14.29
CA LYS A 4 -15.17 13.29 14.60
C LYS A 4 -15.43 13.27 16.10
N SER A 5 -16.69 13.53 16.46
CA SER A 5 -17.19 13.46 17.84
C SER A 5 -16.87 12.11 18.51
N PRO A 6 -16.65 12.08 19.83
CA PRO A 6 -16.45 10.84 20.58
C PRO A 6 -17.56 9.82 20.26
N GLY A 7 -17.19 8.62 19.83
CA GLY A 7 -18.13 7.57 19.41
C GLY A 7 -18.48 7.50 17.91
N SER A 8 -18.16 8.52 17.10
CA SER A 8 -18.42 8.53 15.64
C SER A 8 -17.25 8.01 14.79
N GLY A 9 -16.12 7.72 15.44
CA GLY A 9 -14.98 7.03 14.85
C GLY A 9 -13.83 6.95 15.84
N LEU A 10 -13.17 5.79 15.91
CA LEU A 10 -12.09 5.54 16.87
C LEU A 10 -10.81 6.35 16.56
N GLY A 11 -10.74 7.01 15.40
CA GLY A 11 -9.58 7.80 14.99
C GLY A 11 -8.31 6.99 14.78
N LEU A 12 -8.46 5.71 14.46
CA LEU A 12 -7.39 4.74 14.29
C LEU A 12 -6.88 4.62 12.85
N GLY A 13 -7.59 5.18 11.86
CA GLY A 13 -7.28 4.99 10.45
C GLY A 13 -5.84 5.33 10.10
N LEU A 14 -5.36 6.52 10.49
CA LEU A 14 -3.99 6.93 10.20
C LEU A 14 -2.95 6.08 10.95
N SER A 15 -3.25 5.64 12.18
CA SER A 15 -2.36 4.75 12.95
C SER A 15 -2.23 3.37 12.29
N ILE A 16 -3.34 2.82 11.78
CA ILE A 16 -3.36 1.55 11.05
C ILE A 16 -2.58 1.71 9.74
N SER A 17 -2.81 2.79 8.98
CA SER A 17 -2.07 3.06 7.75
C SER A 17 -0.56 3.19 8.01
N ALA A 18 -0.17 3.94 9.04
CA ALA A 18 1.25 4.08 9.41
C ALA A 18 1.88 2.73 9.75
N ARG A 19 1.15 1.86 10.48
CA ARG A 19 1.62 0.52 10.82
C ARG A 19 1.81 -0.34 9.57
N ILE A 20 0.82 -0.40 8.68
CA ILE A 20 0.89 -1.17 7.44
C ILE A 20 2.10 -0.72 6.60
N ILE A 21 2.29 0.59 6.46
CA ILE A 21 3.40 1.14 5.66
C ILE A 21 4.76 0.81 6.29
N GLN A 22 4.87 0.87 7.62
CA GLN A 22 6.08 0.44 8.34
C GLN A 22 6.35 -1.06 8.17
N ASP A 23 5.31 -1.90 8.26
CA ASP A 23 5.41 -3.35 8.08
C ASP A 23 5.83 -3.69 6.63
N LEU A 24 5.50 -2.85 5.65
CA LEU A 24 5.97 -2.92 4.25
C LEU A 24 7.38 -2.32 4.03
N GLY A 25 8.08 -1.90 5.08
CA GLY A 25 9.41 -1.29 4.98
C GLY A 25 9.42 0.13 4.40
N GLY A 26 8.27 0.79 4.39
CA GLY A 26 8.11 2.16 3.92
C GLY A 26 7.97 3.19 5.04
N ARG A 27 7.58 4.41 4.66
CA ARG A 27 7.22 5.48 5.59
C ARG A 27 6.09 6.35 5.04
N ILE A 28 5.41 7.05 5.95
CA ILE A 28 4.35 8.02 5.65
C ILE A 28 4.72 9.39 6.23
N GLU A 29 4.53 10.44 5.45
CA GLU A 29 4.72 11.84 5.83
C GLU A 29 3.38 12.58 5.69
N ALA A 30 3.08 13.50 6.60
CA ALA A 30 1.83 14.25 6.59
C ALA A 30 2.12 15.75 6.73
N GLN A 31 1.52 16.55 5.86
CA GLN A 31 1.66 18.00 5.86
C GLN A 31 0.36 18.68 5.47
N ASN A 32 0.15 19.90 5.98
CA ASN A 32 -0.92 20.78 5.49
C ASN A 32 -0.41 21.52 4.25
N LEU A 33 -1.29 21.72 3.27
CA LEU A 33 -0.98 22.52 2.08
C LEU A 33 -1.23 24.01 2.35
N SER A 34 -0.46 24.88 1.69
CA SER A 34 -0.58 26.33 1.81
C SER A 34 -1.97 26.85 1.44
N ASP A 35 -2.61 26.23 0.45
CA ASP A 35 -3.95 26.62 -0.03
C ASP A 35 -5.08 25.93 0.75
N GLY A 36 -4.75 25.20 1.82
CA GLY A 36 -5.66 24.42 2.63
C GLY A 36 -5.71 22.94 2.26
N GLY A 37 -6.27 22.13 3.16
CA GLY A 37 -6.29 20.67 3.04
C GLY A 37 -5.02 20.00 3.58
N ALA A 38 -4.97 18.67 3.42
CA ALA A 38 -3.89 17.83 3.92
C ALA A 38 -3.31 16.96 2.80
N CYS A 39 -1.99 16.84 2.76
CA CYS A 39 -1.26 15.96 1.87
C CYS A 39 -0.55 14.88 2.68
N PHE A 40 -0.72 13.63 2.25
CA PHE A 40 -0.06 12.46 2.82
C PHE A 40 0.82 11.83 1.75
N THR A 41 2.13 11.76 2.00
CA THR A 41 3.11 11.18 1.09
C THR A 41 3.54 9.82 1.59
N LEU A 42 3.41 8.80 0.74
CA LEU A 42 3.80 7.42 1.05
C LEU A 42 5.05 7.07 0.24
N ILE A 43 6.08 6.57 0.92
CA ILE A 43 7.30 6.08 0.29
C ILE A 43 7.40 4.59 0.60
N LEU A 44 7.41 3.76 -0.44
CA LEU A 44 7.48 2.30 -0.33
C LEU A 44 8.66 1.76 -1.15
N PRO A 45 9.31 0.67 -0.72
CA PRO A 45 10.21 -0.09 -1.56
C PRO A 45 9.50 -0.55 -2.84
N ARG A 46 10.20 -0.52 -3.98
CA ARG A 46 9.66 -1.05 -5.23
C ARG A 46 9.55 -2.58 -5.11
N ALA A 47 8.39 -3.12 -5.44
CA ALA A 47 8.23 -4.58 -5.54
C ALA A 47 9.18 -5.12 -6.62
N GLU A 48 9.83 -6.24 -6.34
CA GLU A 48 10.52 -7.00 -7.38
C GLU A 48 9.47 -7.55 -8.34
N PRO A 49 9.70 -7.46 -9.67
CA PRO A 49 8.83 -8.15 -10.60
C PRO A 49 8.82 -9.63 -10.24
N PRO A 50 7.67 -10.32 -10.32
CA PRO A 50 7.69 -11.77 -10.23
C PRO A 50 8.67 -12.27 -11.29
N GLU A 51 9.66 -13.06 -10.88
CA GLU A 51 10.58 -13.67 -11.84
C GLU A 51 9.73 -14.38 -12.88
N SER A 52 9.89 -13.97 -14.14
CA SER A 52 9.21 -14.59 -15.26
C SER A 52 9.72 -16.02 -15.35
N SER A 53 9.08 -16.95 -14.66
CA SER A 53 9.26 -18.36 -14.93
C SER A 53 8.77 -18.58 -16.36
N PRO A 54 9.61 -19.12 -17.26
CA PRO A 54 9.13 -19.49 -18.59
C PRO A 54 8.06 -20.57 -18.37
N HIS A 55 6.79 -20.22 -18.61
CA HIS A 55 5.71 -21.19 -18.71
C HIS A 55 6.15 -22.24 -19.74
N PRO A 56 6.36 -23.51 -19.35
CA PRO A 56 6.60 -24.55 -20.33
C PRO A 56 5.33 -24.70 -21.15
N SER A 57 5.40 -24.32 -22.42
CA SER A 57 4.37 -24.60 -23.42
C SER A 57 4.17 -26.12 -23.48
N GLU A 58 3.02 -26.58 -23.00
CA GLU A 58 2.61 -27.98 -22.99
C GLU A 58 2.83 -28.64 -24.35
N GLU A 59 3.43 -29.83 -24.28
CA GLU A 59 3.73 -30.71 -25.41
C GLU A 59 2.49 -30.94 -26.28
N ARG A 60 2.64 -30.69 -27.58
CA ARG A 60 1.77 -31.26 -28.60
C ARG A 60 1.93 -32.79 -28.56
N GLN A 61 1.08 -33.46 -27.80
CA GLN A 61 0.96 -34.92 -27.86
C GLN A 61 0.17 -35.28 -29.13
N THR A 62 0.90 -35.55 -30.21
CA THR A 62 0.40 -36.25 -31.40
C THR A 62 0.01 -37.66 -30.97
N HIS A 63 -1.30 -37.94 -30.87
CA HIS A 63 -1.80 -39.30 -30.79
C HIS A 63 -1.85 -39.86 -32.23
N ALA A 64 -1.07 -40.92 -32.45
CA ALA A 64 -1.08 -41.75 -33.66
C ALA A 64 -2.05 -42.92 -33.47
#